data_AF-A6J2X4-F1
#
_entry.id   AF-A6J2X4-F1
#
_cell.length_a   1.000
_cell.length_b   1.000
_cell.length_c   1.000
_cell.angle_alpha   90.00
_cell.angle_beta   90.00
_cell.angle_gamma   90.00
#
_symmetry.space_group_name_H-M   'P 1'
#
loop_
_entity.id
_entity.type
_entity.pdbx_description
1 polymer ?
#
loop_
_entity_poly.entity_id
_entity_poly.type
_entity_poly.pdbx_seq_one_letter_code
_entity_poly.pdbx_strand_id
1 'polypeptide(L)'
;MFAEEEAELTQESSPEKLQQYRQVQLLPGLREQGWCEITAQLLALPEHDAREKVLQTLGALLATCRDRYRQDLELSRTLGSLQAEYQALASLELQEGEDDGYFRELLASIDSLVKELR
;
A
#
# COMPACT_ATOMS: atom_id res chain seq x y z
N MET A 1 4.63 -12.20 13.83
CA MET A 1 3.21 -12.32 14.21
C MET A 1 2.57 -10.99 13.84
N PHE A 2 2.13 -10.87 12.59
CA PHE A 2 1.21 -9.84 12.18
C PHE A 2 0.04 -10.63 11.60
N ALA A 3 -1.03 -10.73 12.38
CA ALA A 3 -2.26 -11.24 11.85
C ALA A 3 -2.65 -10.28 10.72
N GLU A 4 -2.72 -10.81 9.50
CA GLU A 4 -3.56 -10.25 8.46
C GLU A 4 -4.99 -10.28 9.01
N GLU A 5 -5.34 -9.30 9.84
CA GLU A 5 -6.71 -8.98 10.14
C GLU A 5 -7.20 -8.23 8.90
N GLU A 6 -7.42 -9.00 7.81
CA GLU A 6 -8.53 -8.66 6.92
C GLU A 6 -9.68 -8.38 7.88
N ALA A 7 -10.16 -7.15 7.92
CA ALA A 7 -11.33 -6.82 8.71
C ALA A 7 -12.45 -7.73 8.19
N GLU A 8 -12.67 -8.87 8.86
CA GLU A 8 -13.80 -9.75 8.67
C GLU A 8 -15.04 -8.96 9.10
N LEU A 9 -15.49 -8.10 8.19
CA LEU A 9 -16.73 -7.32 8.25
C LEU A 9 -17.97 -8.22 8.25
N THR A 10 -17.85 -9.51 8.59
CA THR A 10 -18.86 -10.51 8.36
C THR A 10 -19.20 -11.35 9.59
N GLN A 11 -18.33 -11.46 10.61
CA GLN A 11 -18.64 -12.29 11.78
C GLN A 11 -19.17 -11.53 13.00
N GLU A 12 -18.81 -10.25 13.22
CA GLU A 12 -19.24 -9.49 14.42
C GLU A 12 -20.04 -8.20 14.15
N SER A 13 -20.27 -7.83 12.89
CA SER A 13 -21.01 -6.59 12.58
C SER A 13 -22.52 -6.80 12.64
N SER A 14 -23.23 -5.98 13.41
CA SER A 14 -24.70 -6.00 13.40
C SER A 14 -25.25 -5.71 12.00
N PRO A 15 -26.42 -6.27 11.62
CA PRO A 15 -27.01 -6.05 10.30
C PRO A 15 -27.28 -4.57 10.01
N GLU A 16 -27.57 -3.76 11.03
CA GLU A 16 -27.75 -2.32 10.91
C GLU A 16 -26.45 -1.60 10.50
N LYS A 17 -25.31 -2.01 11.07
CA LYS A 17 -23.98 -1.45 10.75
C LYS A 17 -23.60 -1.75 9.30
N LEU A 18 -23.87 -2.97 8.84
CA LEU A 18 -23.67 -3.34 7.43
C LEU A 18 -24.59 -2.55 6.50
N GLN A 19 -25.83 -2.32 6.89
CA GLN A 19 -26.76 -1.49 6.12
C GLN A 19 -26.28 -0.03 6.05
N GLN A 20 -25.71 0.53 7.12
CA GLN A 20 -25.11 1.86 7.11
C GLN A 20 -23.93 1.95 6.14
N TYR A 21 -23.00 0.99 6.15
CA TYR A 21 -21.85 1.01 5.23
C TYR A 21 -22.24 0.92 3.77
N ARG A 22 -23.28 0.15 3.43
CA ARG A 22 -23.79 0.07 2.06
C ARG A 22 -24.37 1.38 1.54
N GLN A 23 -24.77 2.29 2.42
CA GLN A 23 -25.29 3.61 2.04
C GLN A 23 -24.17 4.62 1.71
N VAL A 24 -22.91 4.32 2.09
CA VAL A 24 -21.77 5.20 1.85
C VAL A 24 -21.12 4.85 0.52
N GLN A 25 -21.12 5.80 -0.41
CA GLN A 25 -20.38 5.68 -1.68
C GLN A 25 -18.89 6.00 -1.46
N LEU A 26 -18.20 5.12 -0.73
CA LEU A 26 -16.80 5.34 -0.32
C LEU A 26 -15.86 5.46 -1.52
N LEU A 27 -15.88 4.48 -2.44
CA LEU A 27 -14.92 4.44 -3.54
C LEU A 27 -15.02 5.65 -4.49
N PRO A 28 -16.22 6.06 -4.96
CA PRO A 28 -16.36 7.28 -5.74
C PRO A 28 -15.86 8.53 -4.97
N GLY A 29 -16.22 8.65 -3.69
CA GLY A 29 -15.81 9.76 -2.84
C GLY A 29 -14.30 9.85 -2.66
N LEU A 30 -13.61 8.71 -2.50
CA LEU A 30 -12.15 8.67 -2.42
C LEU A 30 -11.50 9.21 -3.69
N ARG A 31 -12.02 8.80 -4.86
CA ARG A 31 -11.50 9.30 -6.14
C ARG A 31 -11.74 10.79 -6.31
N GLU A 32 -12.94 11.28 -6.01
CA GLU A 32 -13.33 12.69 -6.18
C GLU A 32 -12.56 13.63 -5.25
N GLN A 33 -12.19 13.15 -4.05
CA GLN A 33 -11.39 13.91 -3.09
C GLN A 33 -9.88 13.85 -3.37
N GLY A 34 -9.46 13.22 -4.46
CA GLY A 34 -8.06 13.18 -4.88
C GLY A 34 -7.18 12.21 -4.09
N TRP A 35 -7.76 11.24 -3.35
CA TRP A 35 -7.00 10.32 -2.51
C TRP A 35 -5.95 9.52 -3.28
N CYS A 36 -6.24 9.12 -4.53
CA CYS A 36 -5.26 8.45 -5.36
C CYS A 36 -3.96 9.28 -5.48
N GLU A 37 -4.08 10.57 -5.81
CA GLU A 37 -2.93 11.44 -5.99
C GLU A 37 -2.20 11.70 -4.68
N ILE A 38 -2.95 12.02 -3.62
CA ILE A 38 -2.41 12.31 -2.30
C ILE A 38 -1.61 11.11 -1.78
N THR A 39 -2.18 9.90 -1.83
CA THR A 39 -1.50 8.70 -1.34
C THR A 39 -0.24 8.40 -2.15
N ALA A 40 -0.25 8.55 -3.47
CA ALA A 40 0.93 8.35 -4.30
C ALA A 40 2.07 9.33 -3.94
N GLN A 41 1.74 10.61 -3.72
CA GLN A 41 2.72 11.65 -3.36
C GLN A 41 3.35 11.43 -1.97
N LEU A 42 2.59 10.87 -1.02
CA LEU A 42 3.10 10.56 0.32
C LEU A 42 4.23 9.53 0.32
N LEU A 43 4.41 8.77 -0.76
CA LEU A 43 5.50 7.81 -0.88
C LEU A 43 6.89 8.48 -0.95
N ALA A 44 6.94 9.80 -1.20
CA ALA A 44 8.16 10.60 -1.18
C ALA A 44 8.68 10.92 0.24
N LEU A 45 7.90 10.65 1.29
CA LEU A 45 8.36 10.83 2.68
C LEU A 45 9.61 9.96 2.96
N PRO A 46 10.58 10.42 3.76
CA PRO A 46 11.82 9.69 3.97
C PRO A 46 11.71 8.53 4.98
N GLU A 47 10.73 8.56 5.89
CA GLU A 47 10.61 7.58 6.96
C GLU A 47 10.08 6.23 6.45
N HIS A 48 10.74 5.12 6.84
CA HIS A 48 10.33 3.77 6.44
C HIS A 48 8.93 3.39 6.92
N ASP A 49 8.59 3.69 8.18
CA ASP A 49 7.24 3.47 8.73
C ASP A 49 6.15 4.25 7.97
N ALA A 50 6.45 5.47 7.51
CA ALA A 50 5.52 6.23 6.69
C ALA A 50 5.34 5.58 5.31
N ARG A 51 6.45 5.21 4.65
CA ARG A 51 6.42 4.51 3.35
C ARG A 51 5.68 3.19 3.43
N GLU A 52 5.86 2.41 4.49
CA GLU A 52 5.12 1.18 4.76
C GLU A 52 3.61 1.40 4.74
N LYS A 53 3.13 2.36 5.55
CA LYS A 53 1.71 2.73 5.63
C LYS A 53 1.18 3.21 4.29
N VAL A 54 1.98 3.97 3.54
CA VAL A 54 1.62 4.44 2.20
C VAL A 54 1.51 3.27 1.22
N LEU A 55 2.46 2.33 1.20
CA LEU A 55 2.43 1.15 0.34
C LEU A 55 1.19 0.28 0.60
N GLN A 56 0.86 0.04 1.88
CA GLN A 56 -0.38 -0.64 2.27
C GLN A 56 -1.62 0.10 1.75
N THR A 57 -1.65 1.43 1.91
CA THR A 57 -2.76 2.26 1.44
C THR A 57 -2.88 2.25 -0.09
N LEU A 58 -1.76 2.31 -0.82
CA LEU A 58 -1.74 2.18 -2.28
C LEU A 58 -2.35 0.86 -2.72
N GLY A 59 -2.01 -0.24 -2.05
CA GLY A 59 -2.58 -1.57 -2.27
C GLY A 59 -4.09 -1.60 -2.07
N ALA A 60 -4.57 -1.09 -0.93
CA ALA A 60 -5.99 -1.01 -0.62
C ALA A 60 -6.77 -0.14 -1.63
N LEU A 61 -6.14 0.89 -2.18
CA LEU A 61 -6.75 1.78 -3.16
C LEU A 61 -6.69 1.26 -4.61
N LEU A 62 -6.01 0.14 -4.89
CA LEU A 62 -5.91 -0.40 -6.26
C LEU A 62 -7.30 -0.58 -6.92
N ALA A 63 -8.30 -1.06 -6.17
CA ALA A 63 -9.66 -1.25 -6.70
C ALA A 63 -10.28 0.03 -7.29
N THR A 64 -9.84 1.20 -6.83
CA THR A 64 -10.37 2.52 -7.26
C THR A 64 -9.38 3.30 -8.11
N CYS A 65 -8.08 3.18 -7.81
CA CYS A 65 -7.04 4.07 -8.30
C CYS A 65 -6.11 3.44 -9.35
N ARG A 66 -6.27 2.14 -9.67
CA ARG A 66 -5.35 1.40 -10.57
C ARG A 66 -5.06 2.13 -11.88
N ASP A 67 -6.09 2.56 -12.61
CA ASP A 67 -5.89 3.20 -13.91
C ASP A 67 -5.12 4.51 -13.81
N ARG A 68 -5.33 5.27 -12.72
CA ARG A 68 -4.57 6.49 -12.47
C ARG A 68 -3.12 6.17 -12.09
N TYR A 69 -2.89 5.20 -11.21
CA TYR A 69 -1.54 4.78 -10.83
C TYR A 69 -0.73 4.26 -12.02
N ARG A 70 -1.36 3.54 -12.95
CA ARG A 70 -0.71 3.09 -14.20
C ARG A 70 -0.23 4.24 -15.09
N GLN A 71 -0.94 5.37 -15.06
CA GLN A 71 -0.60 6.55 -15.87
C GLN A 71 0.37 7.49 -15.14
N ASP A 72 0.62 7.25 -13.85
CA ASP A 72 1.48 8.07 -13.02
C ASP A 72 2.96 7.67 -13.18
N LEU A 73 3.66 8.45 -14.01
CA LEU A 73 5.08 8.28 -14.27
C LEU A 73 5.96 8.66 -13.07
N GLU A 74 5.48 9.51 -12.16
CA GLU A 74 6.22 9.83 -10.93
C GLU A 74 6.15 8.64 -9.98
N LEU A 75 4.95 8.13 -9.71
CA LEU A 75 4.75 6.94 -8.88
C LEU A 75 5.58 5.75 -9.40
N SER A 76 5.56 5.51 -10.72
CA SER A 76 6.34 4.44 -11.34
C SER A 76 7.85 4.59 -11.10
N ARG A 77 8.39 5.82 -11.16
CA ARG A 77 9.80 6.11 -10.89
C ARG A 77 10.13 5.96 -9.40
N THR A 78 9.25 6.43 -8.53
CA THR A 78 9.41 6.32 -7.08
C THR A 78 9.42 4.85 -6.65
N LEU A 79 8.47 4.04 -7.13
CA LEU A 79 8.43 2.59 -6.85
C LEU A 79 9.70 1.88 -7.33
N GLY A 80 10.20 2.21 -8.53
CA GLY A 80 11.46 1.65 -9.02
C GLY A 80 12.68 2.05 -8.19
N SER A 81 12.71 3.29 -7.68
CA SER A 81 13.79 3.76 -6.80
C SER A 81 13.75 3.06 -5.45
N LEU A 82 12.56 2.95 -4.86
CA LEU A 82 12.36 2.25 -3.58
C LEU A 82 12.64 0.75 -3.69
N GLN A 83 12.30 0.11 -4.80
CA GLN A 83 12.65 -1.30 -5.04
C GLN A 83 14.16 -1.52 -4.93
N ALA A 84 14.97 -0.66 -5.58
CA ALA A 84 16.43 -0.75 -5.49
C ALA A 84 16.95 -0.45 -4.07
N GLU A 85 16.37 0.55 -3.39
CA GLU A 85 16.71 0.92 -2.01
C GLU A 85 16.46 -0.24 -1.04
N TYR A 86 15.24 -0.79 -1.01
CA TYR A 86 14.89 -1.87 -0.08
C TYR A 86 15.55 -3.20 -0.43
N GLN A 87 15.88 -3.44 -1.70
CA GLN A 87 16.72 -4.59 -2.07
C GLN A 87 18.13 -4.48 -1.47
N ALA A 88 18.73 -3.28 -1.49
CA ALA A 88 20.04 -3.06 -0.90
C ALA A 88 19.99 -3.21 0.63
N LEU A 89 18.97 -2.64 1.28
CA LEU A 89 18.79 -2.73 2.74
C LEU A 89 18.52 -4.17 3.21
N ALA A 90 17.62 -4.90 2.55
CA ALA A 90 17.35 -6.31 2.87
C ALA A 90 18.59 -7.21 2.65
N SER A 91 19.45 -6.87 1.69
CA SER A 91 20.72 -7.58 1.48
C SER A 91 21.73 -7.29 2.59
N LEU A 92 21.73 -6.07 3.14
CA LEU A 92 22.58 -5.67 4.25
C LEU A 92 22.15 -6.35 5.56
N GLU A 93 20.85 -6.34 5.90
CA GLU A 93 20.30 -7.06 7.06
C GLU A 93 20.78 -8.53 7.07
N LEU A 94 20.65 -9.20 5.93
CA LEU A 94 21.07 -10.60 5.77
C LEU A 94 22.58 -10.79 5.99
N GLN A 95 23.41 -9.83 5.57
CA GLN A 95 24.87 -9.89 5.78
C GLN A 95 25.25 -9.64 7.24
N GLU A 96 24.51 -8.77 7.93
CA GLU A 96 24.70 -8.44 9.35
C GLU A 96 24.11 -9.53 10.27
N GLY A 97 23.35 -10.48 9.72
CA GLY A 97 22.73 -11.58 10.44
C GLY A 97 21.43 -11.18 11.14
N GLU A 98 20.84 -10.05 10.74
CA GLU A 98 19.51 -9.61 11.13
C GLU A 98 18.48 -10.33 10.25
N ASP A 99 17.49 -10.97 10.86
CA ASP A 99 16.44 -11.74 10.17
C ASP A 99 15.05 -11.39 10.70
N ASP A 100 14.84 -10.15 11.11
CA ASP A 100 13.48 -9.64 11.38
C ASP A 100 12.67 -9.51 10.07
N GLY A 101 13.36 -9.39 8.93
CA GLY A 101 12.80 -9.42 7.59
C GLY A 101 12.09 -8.12 7.19
N TYR A 102 12.24 -7.04 7.94
CA TYR A 102 11.47 -5.82 7.74
C TYR A 102 11.62 -5.24 6.33
N PHE A 103 12.86 -5.04 5.86
CA PHE A 103 13.07 -4.50 4.50
C PHE A 103 12.69 -5.50 3.40
N ARG A 104 12.73 -6.81 3.69
CA ARG A 104 12.26 -7.86 2.77
C ARG A 104 10.74 -7.78 2.57
N GLU A 105 9.97 -7.53 3.62
CA GLU A 105 8.52 -7.34 3.55
C GLU A 105 8.13 -6.07 2.77
N LEU A 106 8.86 -4.97 2.97
CA LEU A 106 8.68 -3.74 2.18
C LEU A 106 8.99 -3.95 0.70
N LEU A 107 10.09 -4.64 0.38
CA LEU A 107 10.43 -5.00 -1.00
C LEU A 107 9.32 -5.84 -1.64
N ALA A 108 8.82 -6.85 -0.93
CA ALA A 108 7.73 -7.71 -1.43
C ALA A 108 6.44 -6.92 -1.70
N SER A 109 6.12 -5.95 -0.83
CA SER A 109 4.98 -5.04 -0.99
C SER A 109 5.10 -4.19 -2.26
N ILE A 110 6.30 -3.66 -2.54
CA ILE A 110 6.60 -2.90 -3.76
C ILE A 110 6.51 -3.79 -5.00
N ASP A 111 7.09 -4.99 -4.96
CA ASP A 111 7.07 -5.94 -6.08
C ASP A 111 5.63 -6.33 -6.46
N SER A 112 4.79 -6.54 -5.45
CA SER A 112 3.36 -6.82 -5.63
C SER A 112 2.64 -5.65 -6.30
N LEU A 113 2.85 -4.43 -5.81
CA LEU A 113 2.28 -3.22 -6.43
C LEU A 113 2.74 -3.03 -7.87
N VAL A 114 4.04 -3.15 -8.14
CA VAL A 114 4.59 -3.03 -9.50
C VAL A 114 3.99 -4.08 -10.42
N LYS A 115 3.78 -5.31 -9.94
CA LYS A 115 3.12 -6.37 -10.72
C LYS A 115 1.67 -6.03 -11.04
N GLU A 116 0.91 -5.49 -10.09
CA GLU A 116 -0.48 -5.07 -10.32
C GLU A 116 -0.60 -3.86 -11.27
N LEU A 117 0.43 -3.01 -11.34
CA LEU A 117 0.45 -1.82 -12.19
C LEU A 117 1.03 -2.06 -13.59
N ARG A 118 1.60 -3.22 -13.88
CA ARG A 118 1.89 -3.65 -15.26
C ARG A 118 0.62 -4.01 -16.02
#